data_AF-A0A6A7N646-F1
#
_entry.id   AF-A0A6A7N646-F1
#
_cell.length_a   1.000
_cell.length_b   1.000
_cell.length_c   1.000
_cell.angle_alpha   90.00
_cell.angle_beta   90.00
_cell.angle_gamma   90.00
#
_symmetry.space_group_name_H-M   'P 1'
#
loop_
_entity.id
_entity.type
_entity.pdbx_description
1 polymer ?
#
loop_
_entity_poly.entity_id
_entity_poly.type
_entity_poly.pdbx_seq_one_letter_code
_entity_poly.pdbx_strand_id
1 'polypeptide(L)' 'MTDRPIAQQEFLRAAMSTLDMTPDEFAARIGSTTRCLDNWLLPSDAKGFRELDGVAWKFIREILEDQGKNA' A
#
# COMPACT_ATOMS: atom_id res chain seq x y z
N MET A 1 -14.26 -5.51 18.95
CA MET A 1 -14.08 -5.29 17.49
C MET A 1 -12.84 -6.07 17.11
N THR A 2 -12.95 -7.11 16.28
CA THR A 2 -11.81 -7.95 15.87
C THR A 2 -10.86 -7.13 15.02
N ASP A 3 -9.86 -6.54 15.64
CA ASP A 3 -8.68 -5.95 14.98
C ASP A 3 -7.83 -7.11 14.47
N ARG A 4 -8.25 -7.72 13.35
CA ARG A 4 -7.38 -8.63 12.62
C ARG A 4 -6.42 -7.78 11.82
N PRO A 5 -5.10 -8.04 11.87
CA PRO A 5 -4.15 -7.34 11.01
C PRO A 5 -4.60 -7.48 9.55
N ILE A 6 -4.86 -6.36 8.88
CA ILE A 6 -5.16 -6.35 7.45
C ILE A 6 -3.92 -6.86 6.72
N ALA A 7 -4.11 -7.77 5.75
CA ALA A 7 -2.98 -8.26 4.96
C ALA A 7 -2.39 -7.10 4.12
N GLN A 8 -1.06 -7.03 4.02
CA GLN A 8 -0.38 -5.98 3.25
C GLN A 8 -0.96 -5.76 1.85
N GLN A 9 -1.26 -6.86 1.15
CA GLN A 9 -1.85 -6.80 -0.18
C GLN A 9 -3.22 -6.10 -0.17
N GLU A 10 -4.08 -6.43 0.79
CA GLU A 10 -5.40 -5.82 0.94
C GLU A 10 -5.27 -4.33 1.28
N PHE A 11 -4.35 -3.99 2.18
CA PHE A 11 -4.06 -2.59 2.53
C PHE A 11 -3.63 -1.77 1.31
N LEU A 12 -2.68 -2.27 0.52
CA LEU A 12 -2.20 -1.57 -0.68
C LEU A 12 -3.26 -1.44 -1.77
N ARG A 13 -4.09 -2.48 -1.97
CA ARG A 13 -5.21 -2.42 -2.92
C ARG A 13 -6.27 -1.42 -2.49
N ALA A 14 -6.62 -1.40 -1.21
CA ALA A 14 -7.55 -0.42 -0.65
C ALA A 14 -6.97 1.00 -0.78
N ALA A 15 -5.68 1.18 -0.49
CA ALA A 15 -5.01 2.47 -0.63
C ALA A 15 -5.10 3.01 -2.08
N MET A 16 -4.76 2.20 -3.08
CA MET A 16 -4.90 2.59 -4.49
C MET A 16 -6.34 2.96 -4.86
N SER A 17 -7.31 2.17 -4.39
CA SER A 17 -8.73 2.44 -4.64
C SER A 17 -9.22 3.73 -3.99
N THR A 18 -8.80 4.03 -2.75
CA THR A 18 -9.17 5.26 -2.04
C THR A 18 -8.56 6.50 -2.70
N LEU A 19 -7.37 6.37 -3.27
CA LEU A 19 -6.67 7.47 -3.93
C LEU A 19 -7.05 7.62 -5.41
N ASP A 20 -7.89 6.74 -5.95
CA ASP A 20 -8.22 6.63 -7.38
C ASP A 20 -6.95 6.61 -8.26
N MET A 21 -5.97 5.79 -7.87
CA MET A 21 -4.67 5.69 -8.55
C MET A 21 -4.45 4.31 -9.15
N THR A 22 -3.85 4.29 -10.34
CA THR A 22 -3.26 3.08 -10.92
C THR A 22 -2.02 2.65 -10.11
N PRO A 23 -1.56 1.39 -10.26
CA PRO A 23 -0.34 0.93 -9.59
C PRO A 23 0.90 1.78 -9.88
N ASP A 24 1.05 2.28 -11.11
CA ASP A 24 2.18 3.11 -11.51
C ASP A 24 2.15 4.48 -10.81
N GLU A 25 0.99 5.13 -10.80
CA GLU A 25 0.79 6.42 -10.13
C GLU A 25 0.98 6.30 -8.61
N PHE A 26 0.44 5.23 -8.03
CA PHE A 26 0.57 4.96 -6.60
C PHE A 26 2.03 4.69 -6.22
N ALA A 27 2.73 3.83 -6.97
CA ALA A 27 4.15 3.56 -6.76
C ALA A 27 4.99 4.84 -6.82
N ALA A 28 4.76 5.67 -7.83
CA ALA A 28 5.45 6.96 -7.98
C ALA A 28 5.15 7.90 -6.79
N ARG A 29 3.89 7.99 -6.36
CA ARG A 29 3.48 8.83 -5.23
C ARG A 29 4.16 8.44 -3.92
N ILE A 30 4.38 7.15 -3.69
CA ILE A 30 5.02 6.65 -2.46
C ILE A 30 6.55 6.56 -2.57
N GLY A 31 7.14 7.11 -3.64
CA GLY A 31 8.60 7.11 -3.84
C GLY A 31 9.19 5.74 -4.16
N SER A 32 8.39 4.84 -4.74
CA SER A 32 8.76 3.47 -5.07
C SER A 32 8.71 3.23 -6.58
N THR A 33 9.12 2.03 -7.01
CA THR A 33 8.96 1.57 -8.40
C THR A 33 7.76 0.63 -8.51
N THR A 34 7.12 0.55 -9.67
CA THR A 34 6.03 -0.41 -9.92
C THR A 34 6.45 -1.84 -9.59
N ARG A 35 7.68 -2.23 -9.96
CA ARG A 35 8.22 -3.56 -9.62
C ARG A 35 8.27 -3.82 -8.11
N CYS A 36 8.62 -2.81 -7.33
CA CYS A 36 8.65 -2.93 -5.88
C CYS A 36 7.22 -3.09 -5.32
N LEU A 37 6.28 -2.28 -5.82
CA LEU A 37 4.86 -2.41 -5.50
C LEU A 37 4.31 -3.79 -5.87
N ASP A 38 4.65 -4.33 -7.03
CA ASP A 38 4.23 -5.67 -7.47
C ASP A 38 4.69 -6.73 -6.46
N ASN A 39 5.94 -6.66 -6.01
CA ASN A 39 6.47 -7.59 -5.01
C ASN A 39 5.74 -7.46 -3.66
N TRP A 40 5.34 -6.25 -3.27
CA TRP A 40 4.55 -6.00 -2.06
C TRP A 40 3.11 -6.50 -2.18
N LEU A 41 2.58 -6.56 -3.39
CA LEU A 41 1.24 -7.07 -3.70
C LEU A 41 1.18 -8.58 -3.90
N LEU A 42 2.32 -9.29 -3.86
CA LEU A 42 2.31 -10.75 -3.94
C LEU A 42 1.69 -11.37 -2.67
N PRO A 43 1.11 -12.58 -2.77
CA PRO A 43 0.80 -13.41 -1.59
C PRO A 43 2.04 -13.64 -0.74
N SER A 44 1.89 -13.73 0.58
CA SER A 44 3.02 -13.84 1.51
C SER A 44 3.83 -15.14 1.39
N ASP A 45 3.25 -16.18 0.79
CA ASP A 45 3.91 -17.46 0.49
C ASP A 45 4.65 -17.45 -0.86
N ALA A 46 4.52 -16.40 -1.66
CA ALA A 46 5.18 -16.29 -2.95
C ALA A 46 6.67 -15.95 -2.79
N LYS A 47 7.54 -16.61 -3.56
CA LYS A 47 9.01 -16.42 -3.55
C LYS A 47 9.47 -14.96 -3.74
N GLY A 48 8.70 -14.17 -4.50
CA GLY A 48 9.00 -12.78 -4.79
C GLY A 48 8.47 -11.78 -3.75
N PHE A 49 7.72 -12.26 -2.76
CA PHE A 49 7.09 -11.40 -1.77
C PHE A 49 8.13 -10.60 -1.00
N ARG A 50 7.79 -9.34 -0.76
CA ARG A 50 8.55 -8.42 0.08
C ARG A 50 7.59 -7.77 1.05
N GLU A 51 7.98 -7.72 2.32
CA GLU A 51 7.24 -6.96 3.33
C GLU A 51 7.53 -5.47 3.15
N LEU A 52 6.51 -4.64 3.36
CA LEU A 52 6.65 -3.22 3.60
C LEU A 52 7.37 -3.03 4.92
N ASP A 53 8.38 -2.17 4.94
CA ASP A 53 8.99 -1.73 6.18
C ASP A 53 8.03 -0.78 6.94
N GLY A 54 8.32 -0.57 8.24
CA GLY A 54 7.48 0.26 9.10
C GLY A 54 7.37 1.73 8.64
N VAL A 55 8.35 2.24 7.90
CA VAL A 55 8.36 3.61 7.39
C VAL A 55 7.37 3.74 6.24
N ALA A 56 7.41 2.81 5.28
CA ALA A 56 6.48 2.77 4.16
C ALA A 56 5.04 2.57 4.64
N TRP A 57 4.84 1.69 5.64
CA TRP A 57 3.53 1.54 6.30
C TRP A 57 2.98 2.84 6.85
N LYS A 58 3.81 3.56 7.63
CA LYS A 58 3.40 4.84 8.24
C LYS A 58 3.12 5.89 7.18
N PHE A 59 4.00 6.01 6.19
CA PHE A 59 3.89 7.01 5.13
C PHE A 59 2.60 6.85 4.30
N ILE A 60 2.24 5.62 3.92
CA ILE A 60 1.01 5.36 3.17
C ILE A 60 -0.24 5.70 4.00
N ARG A 61 -0.22 5.40 5.31
CA ARG A 61 -1.32 5.77 6.21
C ARG A 61 -1.49 7.29 6.30
N GLU A 62 -0.40 8.03 6.43
CA GLU A 62 -0.44 9.50 6.46
C GLU A 62 -1.03 10.07 5.16
N ILE A 63 -0.65 9.54 3.99
CA ILE A 63 -1.23 9.94 2.69
C ILE A 63 -2.76 9.74 2.67
N LEU A 64 -3.25 8.61 3.19
CA LEU A 64 -4.67 8.28 3.21
C LEU A 64 -5.45 9.15 4.21
N GLU A 65 -4.88 9.37 5.40
CA GLU A 65 -5.46 10.27 6.39
C GLU A 65 -5.61 11.69 5.84
N ASP A 66 -4.63 12.17 5.06
CA ASP A 66 -4.69 13.49 4.44
C ASP A 66 -5.69 13.58 3.29
N GLN A 67 -5.89 12.50 2.50
CA GLN A 67 -6.97 12.50 1.51
C GLN A 67 -8.35 12.57 2.16
N GLY A 68 -8.57 11.83 3.26
CA GLY A 68 -9.85 11.86 3.98
C GLY A 68 -10.18 13.22 4.60
N LYS A 69 -9.18 14.06 4.87
CA LYS A 69 -9.39 15.45 5.33
C LYS A 69 -9.76 16.42 4.20
N ASN A 70 -9.38 16.09 2.96
CA ASN A 70 -9.55 16.96 1.79
C ASN A 70 -10.73 16.58 0.89
N ALA A 71 -11.45 15.49 1.21
CA ALA A 71 -12.65 15.01 0.51
C ALA A 71 -13.93 15.49 1.21
#